data_AF-A0AAV8ZIG7-F1
#
_entry.id   AF-A0AAV8ZIG7-F1
#
_cell.length_a   1.000
_cell.length_b   1.000
_cell.length_c   1.000
_cell.angle_alpha   90.00
_cell.angle_beta   90.00
_cell.angle_gamma   90.00
#
_symmetry.space_group_name_H-M   'P 1'
#
loop_
_entity.id
_entity.type
_entity.pdbx_description
1 polymer ?
#
loop_
_entity_poly.entity_id
_entity_poly.type
_entity_poly.pdbx_seq_one_letter_code
_entity_poly.pdbx_strand_id
1 'polypeptide(L)'
;MINWQIIIISGGLSANTPNCEIRNEDRTYICKFIRNIFPRLFYGNYNLKCEHCDIRIFSPQTFPHENSLISLNVSESGIQYITSAAFSNLGNIQYLYLQNNKIMNISKGAFSGLRQVYQLQLENNLIVDLVPGFLNDLEANSIVLDNNKITVLPDNAFEGVLTLLTLSLKNNNIRKLHKDTFAGLDSLEYLELQNNLICHLPLGLFKDLRTLRVLNLADNKITTFSLGTFSGLSELNSLILANNSIKVFDGTELLPFQHLTKLDISGNNIYYLDSQGIHINAPSIRFLHIEENIYSCSLLINILQYFKSKGIEVVSNRGRYYVQNINGIACIENIITESVPFDFFLKKVHEETRNQKNYC
;
A
#
# COMPACT_ATOMS: atom_id res chain seq x y z
N MET A 1 26.76 -7.72 29.90
CA MET A 1 26.72 -6.26 30.01
C MET A 1 25.28 -5.81 29.84
N ILE A 2 24.83 -4.95 30.75
CA ILE A 2 23.42 -4.68 31.06
C ILE A 2 22.85 -3.74 29.98
N ASN A 3 21.90 -4.23 29.17
CA ASN A 3 21.15 -3.35 28.25
C ASN A 3 20.06 -2.64 29.04
N TRP A 4 20.28 -1.35 29.27
CA TRP A 4 19.30 -0.40 29.78
C TRP A 4 18.11 -0.39 28.82
N GLN A 5 16.90 -0.60 29.32
CA GLN A 5 15.66 -0.45 28.56
C GLN A 5 14.87 0.67 29.21
N ILE A 6 14.49 1.69 28.43
CA ILE A 6 13.69 2.82 28.90
C ILE A 6 12.26 2.57 28.42
N ILE A 7 11.36 2.27 29.33
CA ILE A 7 9.92 2.28 29.00
C ILE A 7 9.39 3.66 29.35
N ILE A 8 8.67 4.29 28.42
CA ILE A 8 7.84 5.47 28.64
C ILE A 8 6.39 5.02 28.77
N ILE A 9 5.78 5.24 29.94
CA ILE A 9 4.35 4.97 30.17
C ILE A 9 3.62 6.30 30.27
N SER A 10 2.59 6.54 29.46
CA SER A 10 1.70 7.70 29.64
C SER A 10 0.40 7.27 30.32
N GLY A 11 0.12 7.87 31.48
CA GLY A 11 -1.04 7.59 32.34
C GLY A 11 -0.60 7.20 33.76
N GLY A 12 -1.42 7.48 34.76
CA GLY A 12 -1.01 7.45 36.17
C GLY A 12 -0.46 6.09 36.63
N LEU A 13 0.81 6.08 37.08
CA LEU A 13 1.36 5.00 37.90
C LEU A 13 1.14 5.29 39.38
N SER A 14 1.09 4.22 40.18
CA SER A 14 1.29 4.31 41.63
C SER A 14 2.66 4.95 41.91
N ALA A 15 2.70 5.94 42.83
CA ALA A 15 3.88 6.73 43.17
C ALA A 15 5.09 5.91 43.69
N ASN A 16 4.91 4.62 43.96
CA ASN A 16 5.93 3.72 44.53
C ASN A 16 6.38 2.62 43.56
N THR A 17 6.37 2.85 42.25
CA THR A 17 6.80 1.83 41.28
C THR A 17 8.33 1.71 41.26
N PRO A 18 8.92 0.57 41.67
CA PRO A 18 10.37 0.41 41.71
C PRO A 18 10.97 0.53 40.30
N ASN A 19 12.10 1.21 40.19
CA ASN A 19 12.84 1.45 38.94
C ASN A 19 12.16 2.36 37.90
N CYS A 20 11.06 3.04 38.23
CA CYS A 20 10.43 4.03 37.37
C CYS A 20 10.60 5.45 37.92
N GLU A 21 11.05 6.39 37.08
CA GLU A 21 11.21 7.81 37.41
C GLU A 21 10.16 8.65 36.66
N ILE A 22 9.57 9.65 37.31
CA ILE A 22 8.56 10.55 36.71
C ILE A 22 9.27 11.63 35.90
N ARG A 23 8.87 11.81 34.63
CA ARG A 23 9.19 13.00 33.85
C ARG A 23 8.01 13.98 33.98
N ASN A 24 8.19 14.98 34.84
CA ASN A 24 7.12 15.83 35.40
C ASN A 24 6.32 16.70 34.41
N GLU A 25 6.59 16.63 33.11
CA GLU A 25 5.94 17.50 32.11
C GLU A 25 4.72 16.83 31.43
N ASP A 26 4.71 15.50 31.24
CA ASP A 26 3.67 14.81 30.44
C ASP A 26 3.03 13.59 31.11
N ARG A 27 3.15 13.44 32.44
CA ARG A 27 2.77 12.20 33.17
C ARG A 27 3.40 10.94 32.53
N THR A 28 4.63 11.09 32.03
CA THR A 28 5.42 10.02 31.43
C THR A 28 6.36 9.43 32.47
N TYR A 29 6.43 8.11 32.53
CA TYR A 29 7.30 7.39 33.48
C TYR A 29 8.39 6.66 32.74
N ILE A 30 9.64 6.81 33.17
CA ILE A 30 10.83 6.14 32.62
C ILE A 30 11.19 4.97 33.51
N CYS A 31 10.94 3.73 33.06
CA CYS A 31 11.22 2.52 33.84
C CYS A 31 12.48 1.77 33.36
N LYS A 32 13.31 1.31 34.31
CA LYS A 32 14.53 0.50 34.09
C LYS A 32 14.27 -0.97 34.46
N PHE A 33 14.77 -1.93 33.67
CA PHE A 33 14.71 -3.40 33.88
C PHE A 33 13.33 -4.06 33.71
N ILE A 34 12.96 -4.40 32.46
CA ILE A 34 11.63 -4.96 32.10
C ILE A 34 11.36 -6.35 32.69
N ARG A 35 12.39 -7.16 32.95
CA ARG A 35 12.22 -8.60 33.27
C ARG A 35 11.37 -8.92 34.51
N ASN A 36 11.08 -7.95 35.39
CA ASN A 36 10.34 -8.18 36.64
C ASN A 36 9.25 -7.14 36.97
N ILE A 37 8.91 -6.22 36.06
CA ILE A 37 8.02 -5.07 36.40
C ILE A 37 6.53 -5.39 36.29
N PHE A 38 6.14 -6.48 35.61
CA PHE A 38 4.74 -6.72 35.26
C PHE A 38 4.07 -7.86 36.04
N PRO A 39 4.00 -7.77 37.38
CA PRO A 39 2.80 -8.25 38.05
C PRO A 39 2.26 -7.22 39.04
N ARG A 40 1.06 -6.70 38.74
CA ARG A 40 0.08 -5.99 39.63
C ARG A 40 0.00 -4.45 39.60
N LEU A 41 0.68 -3.72 38.70
CA LEU A 41 0.87 -2.27 38.87
C LEU A 41 0.00 -1.31 38.03
N PHE A 42 -0.95 -1.77 37.20
CA PHE A 42 -1.58 -0.90 36.19
C PHE A 42 -3.12 -0.90 36.30
N TYR A 43 -3.73 0.29 36.43
CA TYR A 43 -5.18 0.54 36.48
C TYR A 43 -5.57 1.73 35.58
N GLY A 44 -5.98 1.51 34.33
CA GLY A 44 -6.42 2.58 33.42
C GLY A 44 -6.12 2.35 31.93
N ASN A 45 -6.47 3.33 31.10
CA ASN A 45 -6.19 3.37 29.67
C ASN A 45 -4.79 3.96 29.43
N TYR A 46 -3.82 3.13 29.05
CA TYR A 46 -2.42 3.56 28.91
C TYR A 46 -1.87 3.36 27.49
N ASN A 47 -0.89 4.20 27.16
CA ASN A 47 0.01 4.00 26.02
C ASN A 47 1.39 3.60 26.55
N LEU A 48 1.88 2.44 26.12
CA LEU A 48 3.20 1.94 26.49
C LEU A 48 4.17 2.17 25.34
N LYS A 49 5.23 2.97 25.49
CA LYS A 49 6.31 3.11 24.50
C LYS A 49 7.61 2.50 25.04
N CYS A 50 8.20 1.58 24.29
CA CYS A 50 9.51 1.00 24.60
C CYS A 50 10.58 1.73 23.78
N GLU A 51 11.38 2.60 24.40
CA GLU A 51 12.52 3.24 23.75
C GLU A 51 13.81 2.46 24.05
N HIS A 52 14.55 2.12 22.99
CA HIS A 52 15.82 1.37 23.06
C HIS A 52 15.71 -0.03 23.71
N CYS A 53 14.57 -0.69 23.55
CA CYS A 53 14.41 -2.06 24.03
C CYS A 53 15.12 -3.06 23.08
N ASP A 54 15.78 -4.10 23.60
CA ASP A 54 16.23 -5.26 22.80
C ASP A 54 15.28 -6.46 23.05
N ILE A 55 14.04 -6.38 22.55
CA ILE A 55 13.04 -7.44 22.64
C ILE A 55 13.15 -8.31 21.39
N ARG A 56 14.12 -9.22 21.33
CA ARG A 56 14.32 -10.03 20.10
C ARG A 56 13.13 -10.91 19.73
N ILE A 57 12.38 -11.39 20.72
CA ILE A 57 11.23 -12.30 20.53
C ILE A 57 10.04 -11.72 21.28
N PHE A 58 8.93 -11.52 20.58
CA PHE A 58 7.64 -11.16 21.17
C PHE A 58 6.77 -12.42 21.31
N SER A 59 6.28 -12.67 22.52
CA SER A 59 5.60 -13.92 22.88
C SER A 59 4.47 -13.69 23.90
N PRO A 60 3.59 -14.68 24.13
CA PRO A 60 2.50 -14.53 25.10
C PRO A 60 3.00 -14.17 26.52
N GLN A 61 4.24 -14.54 26.85
CA GLN A 61 4.87 -14.27 28.14
C GLN A 61 5.56 -12.89 28.20
N THR A 62 5.60 -12.15 27.09
CA THR A 62 6.14 -10.78 27.08
C THR A 62 5.23 -9.84 27.88
N PHE A 63 3.90 -10.06 27.86
CA PHE A 63 2.91 -9.36 28.67
C PHE A 63 1.85 -10.34 29.24
N PRO A 64 2.17 -11.10 30.32
CA PRO A 64 1.35 -12.23 30.76
C PRO A 64 0.04 -11.84 31.47
N HIS A 65 -0.12 -10.60 31.91
CA HIS A 65 -1.26 -10.17 32.76
C HIS A 65 -1.84 -8.80 32.40
N GLU A 66 -1.58 -8.31 31.20
CA GLU A 66 -2.02 -6.99 30.78
C GLU A 66 -3.20 -7.09 29.83
N ASN A 67 -4.32 -6.44 30.16
CA ASN A 67 -5.51 -6.40 29.31
C ASN A 67 -6.10 -5.00 29.19
N SER A 68 -5.51 -3.99 29.80
CA SER A 68 -6.05 -2.62 29.86
C SER A 68 -5.42 -1.67 28.85
N LEU A 69 -4.31 -2.08 28.21
CA LEU A 69 -3.63 -1.27 27.20
C LEU A 69 -4.51 -0.99 25.99
N ILE A 70 -4.58 0.29 25.62
CA ILE A 70 -5.23 0.75 24.39
C ILE A 70 -4.18 0.94 23.28
N SER A 71 -2.97 1.36 23.63
CA SER A 71 -1.89 1.56 22.67
C SER A 71 -0.60 0.91 23.15
N LEU A 72 0.05 0.17 22.27
CA LEU A 72 1.36 -0.42 22.50
C LEU A 72 2.30 0.02 21.39
N ASN A 73 3.31 0.80 21.78
CA ASN A 73 4.43 1.16 20.93
C ASN A 73 5.69 0.40 21.32
N VAL A 74 6.07 -0.54 20.48
CA VAL A 74 7.33 -1.28 20.56
C VAL A 74 8.10 -1.14 19.24
N SER A 75 7.95 0.00 18.57
CA SER A 75 8.78 0.35 17.42
C SER A 75 10.25 0.45 17.85
N GLU A 76 11.19 0.19 16.96
CA GLU A 76 12.64 0.35 17.24
C GLU A 76 13.14 -0.47 18.44
N SER A 77 12.48 -1.59 18.73
CA SER A 77 12.74 -2.46 19.88
C SER A 77 13.52 -3.74 19.55
N GLY A 78 14.14 -3.79 18.36
CA GLY A 78 14.98 -4.92 17.94
C GLY A 78 14.25 -6.25 17.75
N ILE A 79 12.92 -6.24 17.63
CA ILE A 79 12.09 -7.45 17.49
C ILE A 79 12.46 -8.16 16.19
N GLN A 80 12.71 -9.46 16.28
CA GLN A 80 13.04 -10.32 15.14
C GLN A 80 11.97 -11.37 14.87
N TYR A 81 11.30 -11.85 15.92
CA TYR A 81 10.32 -12.92 15.84
C TYR A 81 9.05 -12.58 16.61
N ILE A 82 7.90 -12.79 15.99
CA ILE A 82 6.60 -12.77 16.66
C ILE A 82 6.05 -14.19 16.67
N THR A 83 5.86 -14.73 17.87
CA THR A 83 5.37 -16.11 18.07
C THR A 83 3.85 -16.18 18.02
N SER A 84 3.28 -17.38 17.97
CA SER A 84 1.82 -17.57 17.98
C SER A 84 1.20 -17.01 19.26
N ALA A 85 0.01 -16.40 19.15
CA ALA A 85 -0.74 -15.81 20.25
C ALA A 85 0.05 -14.75 21.05
N ALA A 86 1.06 -14.13 20.45
CA ALA A 86 2.00 -13.28 21.18
C ALA A 86 1.35 -12.05 21.84
N PHE A 87 0.18 -11.64 21.34
CA PHE A 87 -0.60 -10.53 21.87
C PHE A 87 -1.95 -10.97 22.49
N SER A 88 -2.14 -12.25 22.79
CA SER A 88 -3.47 -12.81 23.15
C SER A 88 -4.12 -12.20 24.40
N ASN A 89 -3.31 -11.66 25.31
CA ASN A 89 -3.83 -11.01 26.52
C ASN A 89 -4.22 -9.55 26.28
N LEU A 90 -3.76 -8.94 25.18
CA LEU A 90 -3.88 -7.52 24.89
C LEU A 90 -5.17 -7.18 24.10
N GLY A 91 -6.30 -7.79 24.47
CA GLY A 91 -7.55 -7.69 23.71
C GLY A 91 -8.17 -6.29 23.60
N ASN A 92 -7.71 -5.33 24.41
CA ASN A 92 -8.15 -3.93 24.36
C ASN A 92 -7.27 -3.01 23.49
N ILE A 93 -6.22 -3.56 22.86
CA ILE A 93 -5.36 -2.76 21.98
C ILE A 93 -6.13 -2.29 20.75
N GLN A 94 -6.00 -0.99 20.53
CA GLN A 94 -6.50 -0.26 19.37
C GLN A 94 -5.37 0.17 18.44
N TYR A 95 -4.18 0.48 18.99
CA TYR A 95 -3.02 0.92 18.21
C TYR A 95 -1.81 0.06 18.57
N LEU A 96 -1.27 -0.66 17.59
CA LEU A 96 -0.09 -1.50 17.76
C LEU A 96 1.02 -1.08 16.81
N TYR A 97 2.09 -0.53 17.37
CA TYR A 97 3.23 0.00 16.64
C TYR A 97 4.42 -0.96 16.74
N LEU A 98 4.73 -1.65 15.65
CA LEU A 98 5.81 -2.63 15.49
C LEU A 98 6.81 -2.22 14.38
N GLN A 99 6.68 -1.01 13.83
CA GLN A 99 7.55 -0.51 12.78
C GLN A 99 9.01 -0.34 13.21
N ASN A 100 9.91 -0.23 12.23
CA ASN A 100 11.34 0.01 12.44
C ASN A 100 12.00 -1.05 13.35
N ASN A 101 11.53 -2.29 13.30
CA ASN A 101 12.13 -3.43 13.99
C ASN A 101 12.98 -4.26 13.00
N LYS A 102 13.31 -5.49 13.38
CA LYS A 102 14.04 -6.46 12.54
C LYS A 102 13.19 -7.70 12.29
N ILE A 103 11.86 -7.55 12.27
CA ILE A 103 10.94 -8.68 12.22
C ILE A 103 11.14 -9.40 10.89
N MET A 104 11.56 -10.65 10.95
CA MET A 104 11.74 -11.51 9.77
C MET A 104 10.58 -12.50 9.67
N ASN A 105 10.14 -13.04 10.81
CA ASN A 105 9.16 -14.12 10.86
C ASN A 105 7.99 -13.76 11.79
N ILE A 106 6.79 -13.98 11.29
CA ILE A 106 5.54 -13.90 12.04
C ILE A 106 4.88 -15.27 11.98
N SER A 107 4.62 -15.86 13.16
CA SER A 107 4.02 -17.18 13.26
C SER A 107 2.53 -17.15 12.93
N LYS A 108 1.94 -18.30 12.60
CA LYS A 108 0.48 -18.44 12.46
C LYS A 108 -0.23 -17.98 13.75
N GLY A 109 -1.30 -17.19 13.61
CA GLY A 109 -2.08 -16.65 14.72
C GLY A 109 -1.28 -15.75 15.66
N ALA A 110 -0.21 -15.11 15.18
CA ALA A 110 0.65 -14.24 16.01
C ALA A 110 -0.15 -13.11 16.69
N PHE A 111 -1.15 -12.59 15.99
CA PHE A 111 -2.01 -11.50 16.44
C PHE A 111 -3.37 -11.96 16.97
N SER A 112 -3.55 -13.27 17.20
CA SER A 112 -4.81 -13.83 17.71
C SER A 112 -5.15 -13.23 19.07
N GLY A 113 -6.43 -12.87 19.25
CA GLY A 113 -6.95 -12.25 20.48
C GLY A 113 -7.05 -10.73 20.43
N LEU A 114 -6.48 -10.09 19.39
CA LEU A 114 -6.63 -8.65 19.14
C LEU A 114 -7.96 -8.40 18.41
N ARG A 115 -8.96 -7.87 19.13
CA ARG A 115 -10.36 -7.79 18.66
C ARG A 115 -10.84 -6.40 18.24
N GLN A 116 -10.01 -5.37 18.35
CA GLN A 116 -10.45 -3.98 18.09
C GLN A 116 -9.31 -3.08 17.64
N VAL A 117 -8.42 -3.59 16.79
CA VAL A 117 -7.23 -2.85 16.36
C VAL A 117 -7.63 -1.85 15.28
N TYR A 118 -7.65 -0.55 15.61
CA TYR A 118 -7.80 0.48 14.58
C TYR A 118 -6.59 0.50 13.63
N GLN A 119 -5.37 0.30 14.15
CA GLN A 119 -4.16 0.35 13.33
C GLN A 119 -3.05 -0.58 13.82
N LEU A 120 -2.56 -1.42 12.91
CA LEU A 120 -1.38 -2.26 13.05
C LEU A 120 -0.27 -1.78 12.11
N GLN A 121 0.83 -1.25 12.68
CA GLN A 121 1.99 -0.77 11.93
C GLN A 121 3.13 -1.78 11.97
N LEU A 122 3.51 -2.32 10.80
CA LEU A 122 4.60 -3.29 10.61
C LEU A 122 5.62 -2.77 9.58
N GLU A 123 5.55 -1.50 9.19
CA GLU A 123 6.44 -0.93 8.18
C GLU A 123 7.93 -0.92 8.61
N ASN A 124 8.83 -0.92 7.62
CA ASN A 124 10.28 -0.91 7.83
C ASN A 124 10.77 -2.08 8.71
N ASN A 125 10.38 -3.29 8.35
CA ASN A 125 10.87 -4.54 8.93
C ASN A 125 11.59 -5.39 7.86
N LEU A 126 11.88 -6.65 8.17
CA LEU A 126 12.62 -7.58 7.31
C LEU A 126 11.75 -8.77 6.88
N ILE A 127 10.43 -8.59 6.84
CA ILE A 127 9.48 -9.68 6.56
C ILE A 127 9.64 -10.09 5.08
N VAL A 128 9.92 -11.37 4.84
CA VAL A 128 10.09 -11.93 3.49
C VAL A 128 8.88 -12.75 3.05
N ASP A 129 8.34 -13.54 3.98
CA ASP A 129 7.25 -14.48 3.74
C ASP A 129 6.12 -14.26 4.75
N LEU A 130 4.89 -14.27 4.25
CA LEU A 130 3.69 -14.27 5.09
C LEU A 130 3.17 -15.70 5.19
N VAL A 131 3.18 -16.25 6.40
CA VAL A 131 2.63 -17.60 6.65
C VAL A 131 1.11 -17.52 6.61
N PRO A 132 0.41 -18.41 5.87
CA PRO A 132 -1.05 -18.45 5.87
C PRO A 132 -1.63 -18.50 7.29
N GLY A 133 -2.55 -17.57 7.56
CA GLY A 133 -3.20 -17.41 8.86
C GLY A 133 -2.35 -16.75 9.94
N PHE A 134 -1.29 -16.01 9.60
CA PHE A 134 -0.57 -15.17 10.56
C PHE A 134 -1.47 -14.12 11.24
N LEU A 135 -2.55 -13.70 10.56
CA LEU A 135 -3.58 -12.78 11.03
C LEU A 135 -4.86 -13.48 11.50
N ASN A 136 -4.85 -14.80 11.70
CA ASN A 136 -6.06 -15.49 12.20
C ASN A 136 -6.53 -14.88 13.52
N ASP A 137 -7.84 -14.67 13.61
CA ASP A 137 -8.55 -14.09 14.76
C ASP A 137 -8.10 -12.67 15.12
N LEU A 138 -7.56 -11.93 14.14
CA LEU A 138 -7.33 -10.49 14.23
C LEU A 138 -8.54 -9.73 13.67
N GLU A 139 -9.09 -8.83 14.47
CA GLU A 139 -10.01 -7.80 13.98
C GLU A 139 -9.25 -6.47 13.92
N ALA A 140 -8.93 -6.02 12.69
CA ALA A 140 -8.17 -4.81 12.45
C ALA A 140 -8.75 -3.98 11.30
N ASN A 141 -8.80 -2.66 11.46
CA ASN A 141 -9.28 -1.75 10.42
C ASN A 141 -8.17 -1.35 9.44
N SER A 142 -6.92 -1.29 9.89
CA SER A 142 -5.78 -0.87 9.08
C SER A 142 -4.54 -1.70 9.38
N ILE A 143 -3.94 -2.26 8.33
CA ILE A 143 -2.68 -3.01 8.38
C ILE A 143 -1.70 -2.38 7.40
N VAL A 144 -0.53 -1.99 7.92
CA VAL A 144 0.55 -1.37 7.14
C VAL A 144 1.77 -2.29 7.16
N LEU A 145 2.14 -2.83 6.00
CA LEU A 145 3.25 -3.78 5.79
C LEU A 145 4.35 -3.21 4.89
N ASP A 146 4.42 -1.88 4.82
CA ASP A 146 5.26 -1.16 3.86
C ASP A 146 6.75 -1.36 4.10
N ASN A 147 7.56 -1.19 3.06
CA ASN A 147 9.03 -1.21 3.17
C ASN A 147 9.56 -2.48 3.85
N ASN A 148 8.95 -3.62 3.56
CA ASN A 148 9.44 -4.94 3.95
C ASN A 148 10.16 -5.60 2.75
N LYS A 149 10.35 -6.91 2.80
CA LYS A 149 11.00 -7.69 1.74
C LYS A 149 10.05 -8.76 1.18
N ILE A 150 8.73 -8.54 1.30
CA ILE A 150 7.71 -9.53 0.93
C ILE A 150 7.81 -9.81 -0.56
N THR A 151 7.94 -11.08 -0.95
CA THR A 151 8.10 -11.45 -2.36
C THR A 151 6.89 -12.14 -2.99
N VAL A 152 6.09 -12.83 -2.18
CA VAL A 152 4.91 -13.57 -2.61
C VAL A 152 3.81 -13.35 -1.58
N LEU A 153 2.60 -13.07 -2.04
CA LEU A 153 1.40 -13.15 -1.21
C LEU A 153 0.71 -14.49 -1.49
N PRO A 154 0.62 -15.40 -0.50
CA PRO A 154 -0.03 -16.68 -0.71
C PRO A 154 -1.55 -16.52 -0.96
N ASP A 155 -2.19 -17.61 -1.39
CA ASP A 155 -3.65 -17.71 -1.34
C ASP A 155 -4.11 -17.50 0.11
N ASN A 156 -5.23 -16.79 0.29
CA ASN A 156 -5.84 -16.53 1.61
C ASN A 156 -4.88 -15.84 2.60
N ALA A 157 -3.94 -15.01 2.12
CA ALA A 157 -2.95 -14.35 2.96
C ALA A 157 -3.57 -13.51 4.10
N PHE A 158 -4.76 -12.94 3.86
CA PHE A 158 -5.48 -12.07 4.78
C PHE A 158 -6.81 -12.67 5.25
N GLU A 159 -6.99 -13.98 5.11
CA GLU A 159 -8.20 -14.68 5.54
C GLU A 159 -8.48 -14.44 7.03
N GLY A 160 -9.75 -14.16 7.34
CA GLY A 160 -10.23 -13.94 8.71
C GLY A 160 -10.23 -12.48 9.17
N VAL A 161 -9.59 -11.54 8.45
CA VAL A 161 -9.55 -10.11 8.83
C VAL A 161 -10.71 -9.34 8.16
N LEU A 162 -11.95 -9.71 8.50
CA LEU A 162 -13.16 -9.26 7.80
C LEU A 162 -13.50 -7.76 7.98
N THR A 163 -12.91 -7.12 9.00
CA THR A 163 -13.10 -5.70 9.33
C THR A 163 -12.08 -4.77 8.66
N LEU A 164 -11.18 -5.30 7.83
CA LEU A 164 -10.09 -4.54 7.23
C LEU A 164 -10.62 -3.52 6.22
N LEU A 165 -10.30 -2.25 6.46
CA LEU A 165 -10.66 -1.11 5.59
C LEU A 165 -9.45 -0.65 4.76
N THR A 166 -8.24 -0.73 5.32
CA THR A 166 -7.00 -0.28 4.67
C THR A 166 -5.93 -1.35 4.74
N LEU A 167 -5.36 -1.70 3.59
CA LEU A 167 -4.20 -2.57 3.47
C LEU A 167 -3.12 -1.88 2.66
N SER A 168 -1.97 -1.62 3.28
CA SER A 168 -0.80 -1.09 2.58
C SER A 168 0.36 -2.09 2.56
N LEU A 169 0.87 -2.33 1.36
CA LEU A 169 1.96 -3.26 1.04
C LEU A 169 3.00 -2.58 0.14
N LYS A 170 3.07 -1.24 0.17
CA LYS A 170 3.92 -0.48 -0.75
C LYS A 170 5.40 -0.73 -0.48
N ASN A 171 6.24 -0.51 -1.49
CA ASN A 171 7.70 -0.65 -1.38
C ASN A 171 8.13 -2.04 -0.88
N ASN A 172 7.52 -3.10 -1.38
CA ASN A 172 7.93 -4.48 -1.16
C ASN A 172 8.56 -5.06 -2.45
N ASN A 173 8.80 -6.37 -2.47
CA ASN A 173 9.34 -7.07 -3.65
C ASN A 173 8.31 -8.04 -4.24
N ILE A 174 7.01 -7.74 -4.10
CA ILE A 174 5.93 -8.65 -4.47
C ILE A 174 5.96 -8.85 -5.97
N ARG A 175 6.26 -10.07 -6.41
CA ARG A 175 6.28 -10.46 -7.83
C ARG A 175 5.11 -11.36 -8.23
N LYS A 176 4.50 -12.02 -7.24
CA LYS A 176 3.45 -13.02 -7.46
C LYS A 176 2.28 -12.78 -6.52
N LEU A 177 1.10 -12.67 -7.14
CA LEU A 177 -0.21 -12.69 -6.51
C LEU A 177 -0.93 -13.96 -6.94
N HIS A 178 -1.81 -14.47 -6.07
CA HIS A 178 -2.67 -15.59 -6.38
C HIS A 178 -4.13 -15.14 -6.50
N LYS A 179 -4.97 -15.95 -7.13
CA LYS A 179 -6.38 -15.58 -7.40
C LYS A 179 -7.19 -15.29 -6.12
N ASP A 180 -6.85 -15.96 -5.01
CA ASP A 180 -7.56 -15.84 -3.73
C ASP A 180 -6.71 -15.08 -2.70
N THR A 181 -5.70 -14.30 -3.12
CA THR A 181 -4.85 -13.52 -2.20
C THR A 181 -5.65 -12.57 -1.31
N PHE A 182 -6.69 -11.93 -1.86
CA PHE A 182 -7.54 -10.95 -1.16
C PHE A 182 -8.95 -11.48 -0.87
N ALA A 183 -9.14 -12.80 -0.84
CA ALA A 183 -10.45 -13.40 -0.60
C ALA A 183 -11.02 -12.99 0.77
N GLY A 184 -12.31 -12.66 0.80
CA GLY A 184 -13.05 -12.30 2.02
C GLY A 184 -12.79 -10.89 2.58
N LEU A 185 -12.04 -10.04 1.87
CA LEU A 185 -11.83 -8.64 2.25
C LEU A 185 -12.98 -7.73 1.74
N ASP A 186 -14.22 -8.11 2.01
CA ASP A 186 -15.44 -7.44 1.53
C ASP A 186 -15.60 -6.00 2.01
N SER A 187 -14.95 -5.63 3.12
CA SER A 187 -14.99 -4.30 3.73
C SER A 187 -13.84 -3.38 3.28
N LEU A 188 -12.89 -3.88 2.48
CA LEU A 188 -11.68 -3.14 2.13
C LEU A 188 -12.04 -1.93 1.27
N GLU A 189 -11.53 -0.76 1.64
CA GLU A 189 -11.73 0.51 0.92
C GLU A 189 -10.46 0.98 0.20
N TYR A 190 -9.28 0.71 0.78
CA TYR A 190 -7.98 1.17 0.27
C TYR A 190 -6.98 0.02 0.16
N LEU A 191 -6.48 -0.21 -1.06
CA LEU A 191 -5.44 -1.20 -1.33
C LEU A 191 -4.25 -0.54 -2.03
N GLU A 192 -3.11 -0.52 -1.33
CA GLU A 192 -1.87 0.07 -1.78
C GLU A 192 -0.82 -1.01 -2.08
N LEU A 193 -0.48 -1.18 -3.36
CA LEU A 193 0.48 -2.16 -3.88
C LEU A 193 1.60 -1.50 -4.71
N GLN A 194 1.73 -0.17 -4.64
CA GLN A 194 2.70 0.57 -5.43
C GLN A 194 4.15 0.24 -5.06
N ASN A 195 5.07 0.44 -6.00
CA ASN A 195 6.50 0.13 -5.85
C ASN A 195 6.72 -1.34 -5.46
N ASN A 196 6.23 -2.24 -6.30
CA ASN A 196 6.46 -3.68 -6.20
C ASN A 196 6.98 -4.22 -7.54
N LEU A 197 7.00 -5.53 -7.72
CA LEU A 197 7.49 -6.21 -8.92
C LEU A 197 6.37 -6.99 -9.62
N ILE A 198 5.11 -6.58 -9.44
CA ILE A 198 3.94 -7.29 -9.96
C ILE A 198 3.91 -7.14 -11.47
N CYS A 199 3.97 -8.25 -12.21
CA CYS A 199 3.89 -8.27 -13.67
C CYS A 199 2.59 -8.89 -14.21
N HIS A 200 1.86 -9.63 -13.39
CA HIS A 200 0.64 -10.32 -13.76
C HIS A 200 -0.43 -10.19 -12.69
N LEU A 201 -1.65 -9.91 -13.11
CA LEU A 201 -2.85 -9.87 -12.26
C LEU A 201 -3.72 -11.08 -12.62
N PRO A 202 -3.87 -12.08 -11.74
CA PRO A 202 -4.73 -13.22 -12.00
C PRO A 202 -6.19 -12.81 -12.18
N LEU A 203 -6.92 -13.50 -13.07
CA LEU A 203 -8.37 -13.32 -13.20
C LEU A 203 -9.06 -13.63 -11.87
N GLY A 204 -9.97 -12.74 -11.46
CA GLY A 204 -10.72 -12.87 -10.21
C GLY A 204 -9.96 -12.46 -8.94
N LEU A 205 -8.72 -11.94 -9.06
CA LEU A 205 -7.93 -11.46 -7.92
C LEU A 205 -8.70 -10.49 -7.00
N PHE A 206 -9.59 -9.68 -7.57
CA PHE A 206 -10.32 -8.63 -6.86
C PHE A 206 -11.82 -8.93 -6.66
N LYS A 207 -12.27 -10.17 -6.92
CA LYS A 207 -13.70 -10.54 -6.97
C LYS A 207 -14.51 -10.20 -5.71
N ASP A 208 -13.86 -10.22 -4.54
CA ASP A 208 -14.50 -10.00 -3.25
C ASP A 208 -14.31 -8.56 -2.73
N LEU A 209 -13.55 -7.71 -3.43
CA LEU A 209 -13.25 -6.33 -3.00
C LEU A 209 -14.37 -5.34 -3.35
N ARG A 210 -15.58 -5.62 -2.90
CA ARG A 210 -16.83 -4.95 -3.35
C ARG A 210 -16.93 -3.49 -2.91
N THR A 211 -16.33 -3.13 -1.79
CA THR A 211 -16.33 -1.76 -1.25
C THR A 211 -15.07 -0.96 -1.60
N LEU A 212 -14.16 -1.53 -2.40
CA LEU A 212 -12.87 -0.90 -2.67
C LEU A 212 -13.06 0.39 -3.44
N ARG A 213 -12.51 1.49 -2.89
CA ARG A 213 -12.60 2.84 -3.46
C ARG A 213 -11.31 3.23 -4.17
N VAL A 214 -10.17 2.81 -3.65
CA VAL A 214 -8.86 3.16 -4.20
C VAL A 214 -8.01 1.91 -4.36
N LEU A 215 -7.57 1.68 -5.60
CA LEU A 215 -6.59 0.66 -5.94
C LEU A 215 -5.35 1.34 -6.52
N ASN A 216 -4.23 1.22 -5.81
CA ASN A 216 -2.95 1.76 -6.26
C ASN A 216 -1.98 0.63 -6.65
N LEU A 217 -1.70 0.53 -7.94
CA LEU A 217 -0.78 -0.44 -8.57
C LEU A 217 0.39 0.29 -9.27
N ALA A 218 0.64 1.55 -8.94
CA ALA A 218 1.71 2.34 -9.55
C ALA A 218 3.09 1.69 -9.37
N ASP A 219 4.03 2.00 -10.26
CA ASP A 219 5.43 1.59 -10.12
C ASP A 219 5.60 0.07 -9.96
N ASN A 220 4.91 -0.69 -10.82
CA ASN A 220 5.01 -2.14 -10.92
C ASN A 220 5.59 -2.53 -12.29
N LYS A 221 5.34 -3.76 -12.74
CA LYS A 221 5.82 -4.32 -14.02
C LYS A 221 4.67 -4.85 -14.87
N ILE A 222 3.46 -4.32 -14.68
CA ILE A 222 2.25 -4.78 -15.37
C ILE A 222 2.37 -4.40 -16.85
N THR A 223 2.14 -5.37 -17.74
CA THR A 223 2.26 -5.17 -19.19
C THR A 223 0.91 -5.28 -19.91
N THR A 224 0.04 -6.15 -19.40
CA THR A 224 -1.29 -6.42 -19.92
C THR A 224 -2.18 -6.89 -18.78
N PHE A 225 -3.48 -6.72 -18.96
CA PHE A 225 -4.50 -7.42 -18.19
C PHE A 225 -5.57 -7.91 -19.17
N SER A 226 -6.48 -8.76 -18.72
CA SER A 226 -7.54 -9.30 -19.57
C SER A 226 -8.91 -8.83 -19.09
N LEU A 227 -9.91 -8.90 -19.96
CA LEU A 227 -11.31 -8.66 -19.59
C LEU A 227 -11.67 -9.41 -18.30
N GLY A 228 -12.24 -8.69 -17.34
CA GLY A 228 -12.61 -9.24 -16.04
C GLY A 228 -11.50 -9.32 -15.00
N THR A 229 -10.29 -8.85 -15.28
CA THR A 229 -9.20 -8.72 -14.27
C THR A 229 -9.68 -7.90 -13.07
N PHE A 230 -10.40 -6.81 -13.32
CA PHE A 230 -10.93 -5.91 -12.30
C PHE A 230 -12.38 -6.24 -11.87
N SER A 231 -12.86 -7.46 -12.12
CA SER A 231 -14.19 -7.88 -11.65
C SER A 231 -14.29 -7.79 -10.13
N GLY A 232 -15.44 -7.35 -9.63
CA GLY A 232 -15.72 -7.19 -8.20
C GLY A 232 -15.53 -5.77 -7.68
N LEU A 233 -14.78 -4.92 -8.38
CA LEU A 233 -14.46 -3.55 -7.99
C LEU A 233 -15.60 -2.55 -8.31
N SER A 234 -16.83 -2.84 -7.86
CA SER A 234 -18.03 -2.07 -8.21
C SER A 234 -18.02 -0.63 -7.68
N GLU A 235 -17.45 -0.40 -6.51
CA GLU A 235 -17.40 0.91 -5.83
C GLU A 235 -16.11 1.70 -6.12
N LEU A 236 -15.28 1.22 -7.06
CA LEU A 236 -13.97 1.80 -7.31
C LEU A 236 -14.08 3.23 -7.82
N ASN A 237 -13.42 4.14 -7.12
CA ASN A 237 -13.40 5.56 -7.44
C ASN A 237 -12.10 5.99 -8.13
N SER A 238 -10.96 5.41 -7.71
CA SER A 238 -9.64 5.74 -8.24
C SER A 238 -8.83 4.48 -8.55
N LEU A 239 -8.43 4.35 -9.82
CA LEU A 239 -7.51 3.31 -10.28
C LEU A 239 -6.19 3.95 -10.72
N ILE A 240 -5.10 3.56 -10.06
CA ILE A 240 -3.76 4.09 -10.35
C ILE A 240 -2.89 2.95 -10.88
N LEU A 241 -2.54 3.04 -12.16
CA LEU A 241 -1.68 2.13 -12.92
C LEU A 241 -0.42 2.84 -13.45
N ALA A 242 -0.11 4.02 -12.91
CA ALA A 242 1.04 4.83 -13.31
C ALA A 242 2.35 4.05 -13.29
N ASN A 243 3.32 4.41 -14.13
CA ASN A 243 4.67 3.84 -14.09
C ASN A 243 4.71 2.30 -14.18
N ASN A 244 3.91 1.73 -15.06
CA ASN A 244 3.93 0.31 -15.40
C ASN A 244 4.55 0.13 -16.80
N SER A 245 4.21 -0.93 -17.51
CA SER A 245 4.71 -1.22 -18.86
C SER A 245 3.58 -1.57 -19.82
N ILE A 246 2.40 -0.97 -19.60
CA ILE A 246 1.20 -1.17 -20.41
C ILE A 246 1.44 -0.57 -21.80
N LYS A 247 1.06 -1.31 -22.84
CA LYS A 247 1.32 -0.95 -24.25
C LYS A 247 0.07 -0.52 -25.02
N VAL A 248 -1.03 -1.20 -24.72
CA VAL A 248 -2.34 -1.00 -25.31
C VAL A 248 -3.28 -0.90 -24.14
N PHE A 249 -4.14 0.11 -24.15
CA PHE A 249 -5.19 0.25 -23.16
C PHE A 249 -6.53 0.22 -23.87
N ASP A 250 -7.15 -0.95 -23.86
CA ASP A 250 -8.47 -1.20 -24.43
C ASP A 250 -9.53 -0.87 -23.37
N GLY A 251 -10.39 0.09 -23.68
CA GLY A 251 -11.40 0.56 -22.76
C GLY A 251 -12.43 -0.51 -22.39
N THR A 252 -12.52 -1.60 -23.16
CA THR A 252 -13.38 -2.76 -22.84
C THR A 252 -12.88 -3.60 -21.66
N GLU A 253 -11.60 -3.51 -21.31
CA GLU A 253 -11.01 -4.23 -20.17
C GLU A 253 -11.47 -3.64 -18.83
N LEU A 254 -11.89 -2.38 -18.85
CA LEU A 254 -12.70 -1.78 -17.80
C LEU A 254 -14.09 -2.43 -17.89
N LEU A 255 -14.40 -3.41 -17.01
CA LEU A 255 -15.81 -3.75 -16.76
C LEU A 255 -16.56 -2.48 -16.32
N PRO A 256 -17.90 -2.43 -16.39
CA PRO A 256 -18.65 -1.20 -16.13
C PRO A 256 -18.33 -0.63 -14.73
N PHE A 257 -17.43 0.34 -14.67
CA PHE A 257 -17.03 1.05 -13.47
C PHE A 257 -17.95 2.25 -13.31
N GLN A 258 -19.07 2.03 -12.63
CA GLN A 258 -20.10 3.06 -12.48
C GLN A 258 -19.63 4.27 -11.65
N HIS A 259 -18.61 4.08 -10.80
CA HIS A 259 -18.17 5.08 -9.84
C HIS A 259 -16.72 5.57 -10.03
N LEU A 260 -16.02 5.09 -11.06
CA LEU A 260 -14.62 5.46 -11.32
C LEU A 260 -14.56 6.90 -11.82
N THR A 261 -13.99 7.79 -11.01
CA THR A 261 -13.82 9.21 -11.34
C THR A 261 -12.39 9.55 -11.74
N LYS A 262 -11.41 8.77 -11.29
CA LYS A 262 -10.00 8.97 -11.58
C LYS A 262 -9.35 7.70 -12.13
N LEU A 263 -8.73 7.82 -13.30
CA LEU A 263 -7.85 6.80 -13.86
C LEU A 263 -6.49 7.42 -14.16
N ASP A 264 -5.45 6.80 -13.62
CA ASP A 264 -4.08 7.21 -13.86
C ASP A 264 -3.32 6.08 -14.56
N ILE A 265 -2.98 6.30 -15.82
CA ILE A 265 -2.22 5.38 -16.69
C ILE A 265 -0.96 6.08 -17.20
N SER A 266 -0.51 7.13 -16.50
CA SER A 266 0.69 7.89 -16.86
C SER A 266 1.96 7.03 -16.75
N GLY A 267 3.04 7.43 -17.40
CA GLY A 267 4.34 6.75 -17.24
C GLY A 267 4.36 5.30 -17.74
N ASN A 268 3.51 4.96 -18.71
CA ASN A 268 3.47 3.63 -19.32
C ASN A 268 4.09 3.67 -20.74
N ASN A 269 3.93 2.59 -21.50
CA ASN A 269 4.36 2.51 -22.90
C ASN A 269 3.15 2.50 -23.85
N ILE A 270 2.08 3.23 -23.52
CA ILE A 270 0.83 3.20 -24.27
C ILE A 270 1.00 3.91 -25.62
N TYR A 271 0.88 3.15 -26.71
CA TYR A 271 0.82 3.70 -28.08
C TYR A 271 -0.60 3.71 -28.65
N TYR A 272 -1.51 2.92 -28.08
CA TYR A 272 -2.93 2.87 -28.44
C TYR A 272 -3.81 2.99 -27.19
N LEU A 273 -4.77 3.91 -27.22
CA LEU A 273 -5.73 4.17 -26.15
C LEU A 273 -7.14 4.26 -26.74
N ASP A 274 -8.02 3.35 -26.35
CA ASP A 274 -9.43 3.40 -26.73
C ASP A 274 -10.20 4.38 -25.83
N SER A 275 -10.25 5.64 -26.26
CA SER A 275 -10.95 6.71 -25.55
C SER A 275 -12.46 6.50 -25.48
N GLN A 276 -13.06 5.81 -26.47
CA GLN A 276 -14.50 5.55 -26.50
C GLN A 276 -14.88 4.47 -25.50
N GLY A 277 -14.16 3.36 -25.49
CA GLY A 277 -14.36 2.29 -24.51
C GLY A 277 -14.19 2.79 -23.08
N ILE A 278 -13.18 3.64 -22.80
CA ILE A 278 -13.00 4.24 -21.47
C ILE A 278 -14.25 5.04 -21.06
N HIS A 279 -14.74 5.92 -21.92
CA HIS A 279 -15.91 6.74 -21.61
C HIS A 279 -17.20 5.91 -21.48
N ILE A 280 -17.37 4.86 -22.29
CA ILE A 280 -18.56 3.99 -22.25
C ILE A 280 -18.55 3.13 -20.98
N ASN A 281 -17.40 2.56 -20.63
CA ASN A 281 -17.30 1.60 -19.53
C ASN A 281 -16.97 2.25 -18.18
N ALA A 282 -16.50 3.49 -18.16
CA ALA A 282 -16.35 4.31 -16.95
C ALA A 282 -17.03 5.67 -17.14
N PRO A 283 -18.38 5.72 -17.17
CA PRO A 283 -19.12 6.95 -17.51
C PRO A 283 -18.96 8.07 -16.48
N SER A 284 -18.56 7.75 -15.25
CA SER A 284 -18.33 8.72 -14.17
C SER A 284 -16.94 9.35 -14.19
N ILE A 285 -16.10 9.00 -15.16
CA ILE A 285 -14.71 9.44 -15.21
C ILE A 285 -14.62 10.96 -15.39
N ARG A 286 -13.75 11.59 -14.60
CA ARG A 286 -13.55 13.05 -14.60
C ARG A 286 -12.10 13.43 -14.81
N PHE A 287 -11.18 12.65 -14.23
CA PHE A 287 -9.75 12.96 -14.23
C PHE A 287 -8.99 11.80 -14.86
N LEU A 288 -8.24 12.12 -15.91
CA LEU A 288 -7.37 11.20 -16.63
C LEU A 288 -5.93 11.69 -16.58
N HIS A 289 -5.03 10.81 -16.13
CA HIS A 289 -3.59 11.00 -16.32
C HIS A 289 -3.12 10.03 -17.40
N ILE A 290 -2.67 10.58 -18.52
CA ILE A 290 -2.22 9.82 -19.70
C ILE A 290 -0.83 10.28 -20.17
N GLU A 291 -0.26 11.29 -19.53
CA GLU A 291 1.07 11.80 -19.78
C GLU A 291 2.14 10.72 -19.63
N GLU A 292 3.32 10.99 -20.22
CA GLU A 292 4.46 10.06 -20.13
C GLU A 292 4.16 8.68 -20.74
N ASN A 293 3.50 8.69 -21.90
CA ASN A 293 3.25 7.54 -22.78
C ASN A 293 3.78 7.82 -24.20
N ILE A 294 3.65 6.87 -25.13
CA ILE A 294 4.29 6.89 -26.45
C ILE A 294 3.29 7.08 -27.60
N TYR A 295 2.50 8.16 -27.56
CA TYR A 295 1.49 8.44 -28.58
C TYR A 295 2.06 8.99 -29.90
N SER A 296 1.43 8.63 -31.02
CA SER A 296 1.54 9.46 -32.23
C SER A 296 0.73 10.77 -32.06
N CYS A 297 1.20 11.90 -32.59
CA CYS A 297 0.54 13.20 -32.45
C CYS A 297 -0.86 13.22 -33.06
N SER A 298 -1.04 12.56 -34.21
CA SER A 298 -2.34 12.43 -34.87
C SER A 298 -3.37 11.72 -33.97
N LEU A 299 -2.99 10.60 -33.35
CA LEU A 299 -3.83 9.89 -32.39
C LEU A 299 -4.10 10.75 -31.13
N LEU A 300 -3.07 11.38 -30.58
CA LEU A 300 -3.19 12.18 -29.36
C LEU A 300 -4.16 13.36 -29.53
N ILE A 301 -4.15 14.02 -30.69
CA ILE A 301 -5.14 15.07 -31.00
C ILE A 301 -6.56 14.51 -30.90
N ASN A 302 -6.82 13.35 -31.49
CA ASN A 302 -8.15 12.72 -31.47
C ASN A 302 -8.56 12.32 -30.05
N ILE A 303 -7.63 11.73 -29.28
CA ILE A 303 -7.86 11.35 -27.87
C ILE A 303 -8.26 12.59 -27.06
N LEU A 304 -7.47 13.66 -27.13
CA LEU A 304 -7.70 14.87 -26.34
C LEU A 304 -8.98 15.61 -26.77
N GLN A 305 -9.26 15.67 -28.07
CA GLN A 305 -10.51 16.23 -28.58
C GLN A 305 -11.72 15.44 -28.09
N TYR A 306 -11.64 14.10 -28.12
CA TYR A 306 -12.73 13.24 -27.64
C TYR A 306 -13.01 13.47 -26.16
N PHE A 307 -12.00 13.37 -25.29
CA PHE A 307 -12.19 13.57 -23.85
C PHE A 307 -12.67 14.98 -23.51
N LYS A 308 -12.14 16.01 -24.19
CA LYS A 308 -12.64 17.38 -24.05
C LYS A 308 -14.13 17.50 -24.44
N SER A 309 -14.56 16.83 -25.52
CA SER A 309 -15.97 16.84 -25.95
C SER A 309 -16.93 16.18 -24.94
N LYS A 310 -16.38 15.34 -24.04
CA LYS A 310 -17.12 14.67 -22.96
C LYS A 310 -16.97 15.37 -21.61
N GLY A 311 -16.25 16.49 -21.54
CA GLY A 311 -15.98 17.19 -20.28
C GLY A 311 -15.04 16.44 -19.34
N ILE A 312 -14.25 15.49 -19.86
CA ILE A 312 -13.25 14.75 -19.10
C ILE A 312 -11.95 15.57 -19.08
N GLU A 313 -11.43 15.83 -17.88
CA GLU A 313 -10.19 16.55 -17.68
C GLU A 313 -9.00 15.61 -17.85
N VAL A 314 -8.15 15.91 -18.83
CA VAL A 314 -6.87 15.24 -19.01
C VAL A 314 -5.78 16.11 -18.39
N VAL A 315 -5.14 15.59 -17.36
CA VAL A 315 -4.04 16.26 -16.67
C VAL A 315 -2.84 16.34 -17.62
N SER A 316 -2.16 17.49 -17.62
CA SER A 316 -0.99 17.74 -18.46
C SER A 316 0.17 18.19 -17.59
N ASN A 317 1.35 17.62 -17.83
CA ASN A 317 2.59 18.10 -17.24
C ASN A 317 3.04 19.39 -17.94
N ARG A 318 2.52 20.53 -17.44
CA ARG A 318 2.87 21.90 -17.87
C ARG A 318 4.33 22.24 -17.47
N GLY A 319 5.29 21.52 -18.03
CA GLY A 319 6.72 21.69 -17.70
C GLY A 319 7.71 21.15 -18.73
N ARG A 320 7.29 20.27 -19.66
CA ARG A 320 8.18 19.76 -20.73
C ARG A 320 7.94 20.51 -22.06
N TYR A 321 8.30 21.79 -22.11
CA TYR A 321 8.14 22.63 -23.31
C TYR A 321 9.21 22.38 -24.41
N TYR A 322 10.19 21.51 -24.15
CA TYR A 322 11.36 21.31 -25.02
C TYR A 322 11.21 20.18 -26.05
N VAL A 323 10.02 19.59 -26.15
CA VAL A 323 9.69 18.47 -27.05
C VAL A 323 8.38 18.72 -27.77
N GLN A 324 8.21 18.14 -28.95
CA GLN A 324 6.93 18.09 -29.63
C GLN A 324 5.85 17.49 -28.72
N ASN A 325 4.74 18.22 -28.57
CA ASN A 325 3.67 17.88 -27.64
C ASN A 325 2.32 18.44 -28.11
N ILE A 326 1.23 17.82 -27.66
CA ILE A 326 -0.14 18.35 -27.76
C ILE A 326 -0.62 18.64 -26.34
N ASN A 327 -0.92 19.91 -26.05
CA ASN A 327 -1.37 20.36 -24.73
C ASN A 327 -0.46 19.92 -23.57
N GLY A 328 0.86 19.88 -23.76
CA GLY A 328 1.82 19.47 -22.73
C GLY A 328 2.04 17.96 -22.61
N ILE A 329 1.42 17.14 -23.46
CA ILE A 329 1.67 15.69 -23.54
C ILE A 329 2.54 15.40 -24.77
N ALA A 330 3.71 14.79 -24.55
CA ALA A 330 4.67 14.48 -25.61
C ALA A 330 4.09 13.49 -26.65
N CYS A 331 4.45 13.68 -27.92
CA CYS A 331 4.02 12.83 -29.02
C CYS A 331 5.04 12.84 -30.17
N ILE A 332 4.84 11.96 -31.14
CA ILE A 332 5.67 11.89 -32.35
C ILE A 332 4.80 11.87 -33.62
N GLU A 333 5.24 12.44 -34.75
CA GLU A 333 4.41 12.48 -35.97
C GLU A 333 4.19 11.09 -36.60
N ASN A 334 5.17 10.21 -36.43
CA ASN A 334 5.14 8.87 -36.99
C ASN A 334 4.15 7.96 -36.26
N ILE A 335 3.54 7.03 -37.01
CA ILE A 335 2.69 5.99 -36.41
C ILE A 335 3.60 5.06 -35.59
N ILE A 336 3.36 4.99 -34.29
CA ILE A 336 3.98 3.99 -33.42
C ILE A 336 3.04 2.79 -33.38
N THR A 337 3.46 1.70 -34.00
CA THR A 337 2.73 0.42 -33.99
C THR A 337 3.34 -0.61 -33.04
N GLU A 338 4.49 -0.29 -32.44
CA GLU A 338 5.24 -1.21 -31.60
C GLU A 338 5.74 -0.56 -30.31
N SER A 339 6.07 -1.40 -29.34
CA SER A 339 6.61 -0.95 -28.07
C SER A 339 8.05 -0.52 -28.22
N VAL A 340 8.31 0.72 -27.82
CA VAL A 340 9.65 1.28 -27.66
C VAL A 340 9.84 1.73 -26.21
N PRO A 341 11.04 1.57 -25.62
CA PRO A 341 11.33 2.11 -24.30
C PRO A 341 11.07 3.63 -24.28
N PHE A 342 10.47 4.14 -23.20
CA PHE A 342 10.10 5.54 -23.10
C PHE A 342 11.30 6.51 -23.25
N ASP A 343 12.49 6.14 -22.75
CA ASP A 343 13.72 6.94 -22.95
C ASP A 343 14.12 7.04 -24.42
N PHE A 344 13.97 5.94 -25.18
CA PHE A 344 14.22 5.94 -26.61
C PHE A 344 13.18 6.78 -27.35
N PHE A 345 11.91 6.68 -26.95
CA PHE A 345 10.86 7.55 -27.45
C PHE A 345 11.19 9.02 -27.22
N LEU A 346 11.55 9.42 -25.99
CA LEU A 346 11.93 10.80 -25.69
C LEU A 346 13.12 11.26 -26.54
N LYS A 347 14.14 10.42 -26.70
CA LYS A 347 15.27 10.72 -27.60
C LYS A 347 14.79 10.99 -29.03
N LYS A 348 13.90 10.15 -29.56
CA LYS A 348 13.34 10.31 -30.90
C LYS A 348 12.48 11.58 -31.02
N VAL A 349 11.64 11.87 -30.03
CA VAL A 349 10.86 13.12 -29.99
C VAL A 349 11.79 14.33 -29.95
N HIS A 350 12.87 14.29 -29.16
CA HIS A 350 13.89 15.33 -29.16
C HIS A 350 14.59 15.49 -30.51
N GLU A 351 14.94 14.40 -31.19
CA GLU A 351 15.51 14.43 -32.54
C GLU A 351 14.55 15.06 -33.55
N GLU A 352 13.27 14.68 -33.56
CA GLU A 352 12.25 15.27 -34.42
C GLU A 352 12.00 16.76 -34.10
N THR A 353 12.06 17.14 -32.82
CA THR A 353 11.95 18.54 -32.38
C THR A 353 13.18 19.36 -32.80
N ARG A 354 14.38 18.77 -32.77
CA ARG A 354 15.63 19.40 -33.23
C ARG A 354 15.71 19.56 -34.75
N ASN A 355 14.86 18.88 -35.52
CA ASN A 355 14.75 19.10 -36.96
C ASN A 355 14.01 20.39 -37.35
N GLN A 356 13.59 21.22 -36.37
CA GLN A 356 13.30 22.63 -36.59
C GLN A 356 14.51 23.51 -36.27
N LYS A 357 15.31 23.78 -37.32
CA LYS A 357 16.46 24.69 -37.42
C LYS A 357 17.67 24.39 -36.51
N ASN A 358 18.77 24.06 -37.19
CA ASN A 358 20.17 24.19 -36.76
C ASN A 358 20.41 25.36 -35.79
N TYR A 359 21.16 25.12 -34.71
CA TYR A 359 22.30 25.95 -34.30
C TYR A 359 23.28 25.08 -33.48
N CYS A 360 24.51 24.95 -34.03
CA CYS A 360 25.75 24.32 -33.55
C CYS A 360 25.72 22.89 -33.03
#